data_AF-A0A959RPT9-F1
#
_entry.id   AF-A0A959RPT9-F1
#
_cell.length_a   1.000
_cell.length_b   1.000
_cell.length_c   1.000
_cell.angle_alpha   90.00
_cell.angle_beta   90.00
_cell.angle_gamma   90.00
#
_symmetry.space_group_name_H-M   'P 1'
#
loop_
_entity.id
_entity.type
_entity.pdbx_description
1 polymer ?
#
loop_
_entity_poly.entity_id
_entity_poly.type
_entity_poly.pdbx_seq_one_letter_code
_entity_poly.pdbx_strand_id
1 'polypeptide(L)' 'IRNKFDDYVLENLERTYKLVENNKMQIGFGISSGDDVKRFSSFCDGVIVGSAVIKSLANDDSNFTNTIKLVKELKSACKN' A
#
# COMPACT_ATOMS: atom_id res chain seq x y z
N ILE A 1 -4.15 -21.94 4.26
CA ILE A 1 -3.91 -20.50 4.55
C ILE A 1 -3.92 -19.78 3.22
N ARG A 2 -4.91 -18.92 2.94
CA ARG A 2 -5.03 -18.21 1.66
C ARG A 2 -3.98 -17.10 1.64
N ASN A 3 -2.91 -17.25 0.86
CA ASN A 3 -1.97 -16.14 0.67
C ASN A 3 -2.75 -14.97 0.08
N LYS A 4 -2.74 -13.83 0.78
CA LYS A 4 -3.56 -12.64 0.44
C LYS A 4 -3.26 -12.10 -0.96
N PHE A 5 -2.10 -12.43 -1.50
CA PHE A 5 -1.63 -12.08 -2.84
C PHE A 5 -0.76 -13.26 -3.30
N ASP A 6 -1.26 -14.04 -4.25
CA ASP A 6 -0.51 -15.12 -4.90
C ASP A 6 0.31 -14.55 -6.08
N ASP A 7 1.15 -15.40 -6.68
CA ASP A 7 2.03 -15.00 -7.79
C ASP A 7 1.23 -14.48 -8.99
N TYR A 8 0.03 -15.01 -9.19
CA TYR A 8 -0.89 -14.55 -10.23
C TYR A 8 -1.25 -13.08 -10.08
N VAL A 9 -1.50 -12.59 -8.86
CA VAL A 9 -1.76 -11.15 -8.63
C VAL A 9 -0.53 -10.32 -9.02
N LEU A 10 0.66 -10.74 -8.63
CA LEU A 10 1.90 -10.01 -8.92
C LEU A 10 2.19 -9.96 -10.42
N GLU A 11 2.03 -11.08 -11.13
CA GLU A 11 2.19 -11.15 -12.58
C GLU A 11 1.22 -10.21 -13.32
N ASN A 12 -0.03 -10.14 -12.88
CA ASN A 12 -1.01 -9.23 -13.47
C ASN A 12 -0.69 -7.76 -13.20
N LEU A 13 -0.18 -7.44 -12.00
CA LEU A 13 0.28 -6.09 -11.68
C LEU A 13 1.48 -5.69 -12.55
N GLU A 14 2.47 -6.58 -12.70
CA GLU A 14 3.63 -6.33 -13.55
C GLU A 14 3.22 -6.13 -15.02
N ARG A 15 2.35 -6.99 -15.55
CA ARG A 15 1.82 -6.85 -16.91
C ARG A 15 1.07 -5.54 -17.10
N THR A 16 0.25 -5.16 -16.12
CA THR A 16 -0.51 -3.90 -16.17
C THR A 16 0.42 -2.70 -16.11
N TYR A 17 1.41 -2.72 -15.23
CA TYR A 17 2.39 -1.64 -15.08
C TYR A 17 3.15 -1.38 -16.39
N LYS A 18 3.50 -2.44 -17.14
CA LYS A 18 4.12 -2.34 -18.48
C LYS A 18 3.21 -1.74 -19.56
N LEU A 19 1.89 -1.81 -19.41
CA LEU A 19 0.91 -1.28 -20.37
C LEU A 19 0.54 0.19 -20.08
N VAL A 20 0.81 0.69 -18.88
CA VAL A 20 0.50 2.06 -18.50
C VAL A 20 1.68 2.96 -18.88
N GLU A 21 1.57 3.60 -20.04
CA GLU A 21 2.68 4.42 -20.58
C GLU A 21 2.60 5.89 -20.17
N ASN A 22 1.39 6.46 -20.09
CA ASN A 22 1.19 7.91 -19.97
C ASN A 22 0.94 8.40 -18.54
N ASN A 23 0.47 7.50 -17.65
CA ASN A 23 0.05 7.86 -16.29
C ASN A 23 0.86 7.12 -15.24
N LYS A 24 0.92 7.69 -14.03
CA LYS A 24 1.51 7.02 -12.87
C LYS A 24 0.54 6.00 -12.30
N MET A 25 0.96 4.74 -12.22
CA MET A 25 0.11 3.66 -11.72
C MET A 25 0.16 3.61 -10.20
N GLN A 26 -1.01 3.56 -9.57
CA GLN A 26 -1.15 3.46 -8.11
C GLN A 26 -1.97 2.23 -7.72
N ILE A 27 -1.59 1.56 -6.62
CA ILE A 27 -2.28 0.36 -6.12
C ILE A 27 -2.95 0.67 -4.79
N GLY A 28 -4.23 0.30 -4.65
CA GLY A 28 -5.04 0.59 -3.45
C GLY A 28 -5.65 -0.62 -2.73
N PHE A 29 -5.27 -1.85 -3.10
CA PHE A 29 -5.98 -3.05 -2.65
C PHE A 29 -5.30 -3.71 -1.44
N GLY A 30 -5.85 -3.47 -0.25
CA GLY A 30 -5.50 -4.22 0.96
C GLY A 30 -4.16 -3.87 1.60
N ILE A 31 -3.62 -2.68 1.31
CA ILE A 31 -2.37 -2.18 1.91
C ILE A 31 -2.65 -1.72 3.33
N SER A 32 -1.89 -2.24 4.29
CA SER A 32 -2.09 -1.99 5.72
C SER A 32 -0.80 -1.85 6.54
N SER A 33 0.35 -2.20 5.97
CA SER A 33 1.67 -2.11 6.62
C SER A 33 2.74 -1.57 5.66
N GLY A 34 3.88 -1.17 6.20
CA GLY A 34 5.05 -0.83 5.39
C GLY A 34 5.57 -1.99 4.54
N ASP A 35 5.38 -3.24 4.98
CA ASP A 35 5.79 -4.42 4.19
C ASP A 35 4.89 -4.64 2.97
N ASP A 36 3.59 -4.36 3.09
CA ASP A 36 2.68 -4.34 1.94
C ASP A 36 3.18 -3.30 0.91
N VAL A 37 3.59 -2.10 1.36
CA VAL A 37 4.13 -1.05 0.48
C VAL A 37 5.39 -1.52 -0.25
N LYS A 38 6.35 -2.12 0.48
CA LYS A 38 7.59 -2.63 -0.12
C LYS A 38 7.34 -3.77 -1.11
N ARG A 39 6.32 -4.60 -0.86
CA ARG A 39 5.95 -5.69 -1.76
C ARG A 39 5.44 -5.18 -3.10
N PHE A 40 4.71 -4.07 -3.11
CA PHE A 40 4.11 -3.50 -4.32
C PHE A 40 4.95 -2.42 -5.01
N SER A 41 6.01 -1.90 -4.37
CA SER A 41 6.81 -0.79 -4.89
C SER A 41 7.45 -1.08 -6.26
N SER A 42 7.76 -2.34 -6.57
CA SER A 42 8.30 -2.74 -7.88
C SER A 42 7.26 -2.75 -9.01
N PHE A 43 5.97 -2.65 -8.68
CA PHE A 43 4.85 -2.82 -9.61
C PHE A 43 3.93 -1.60 -9.70
N CYS A 44 4.31 -0.48 -9.08
CA CYS A 44 3.56 0.77 -9.12
C CYS A 44 4.44 1.98 -8.78
N ASP A 45 4.00 3.17 -9.18
CA ASP A 45 4.63 4.43 -8.79
C ASP A 45 4.18 4.92 -7.40
N GLY A 46 3.13 4.32 -6.84
CA GLY A 46 2.59 4.73 -5.55
C GLY A 46 1.47 3.82 -5.02
N VAL A 47 1.13 4.05 -3.76
CA VAL A 47 0.15 3.25 -3.01
C VAL A 47 -0.95 4.12 -2.43
N ILE A 48 -2.18 3.60 -2.42
CA ILE A 48 -3.35 4.22 -1.81
C ILE A 48 -3.76 3.39 -0.59
N VAL A 49 -3.77 4.03 0.57
CA VAL A 49 -4.12 3.37 1.85
C VAL A 49 -5.41 3.96 2.38
N GLY A 50 -6.52 3.26 2.15
CA GLY A 50 -7.85 3.68 2.60
C GLY A 50 -8.25 3.06 3.94
N SER A 51 -8.72 1.81 3.90
CA SER A 51 -9.36 1.16 5.05
C SER A 51 -8.47 1.04 6.28
N ALA A 52 -7.15 0.88 6.13
CA ALA A 52 -6.22 0.82 7.26
C ALA A 52 -6.13 2.17 8.00
N VAL A 53 -6.09 3.29 7.26
CA VAL A 53 -6.07 4.64 7.86
C VAL A 53 -7.39 4.93 8.56
N ILE A 54 -8.52 4.64 7.92
CA ILE A 54 -9.85 4.86 8.54
C ILE A 54 -10.01 4.02 9.81
N LYS A 55 -9.57 2.76 9.80
CA LYS A 55 -9.61 1.91 10.99
C LYS A 55 -8.68 2.41 12.09
N SER A 56 -7.50 2.92 11.73
CA SER A 56 -6.58 3.51 12.69
C SER A 56 -7.22 4.72 13.36
N LEU A 57 -7.75 5.66 12.58
CA LEU A 57 -8.43 6.86 13.06
C LEU A 57 -9.60 6.54 13.99
N ALA A 58 -10.43 5.56 13.64
CA ALA A 58 -11.60 5.19 14.42
C ALA A 58 -11.28 4.57 15.79
N ASN A 59 -10.08 4.02 15.96
CA ASN A 59 -9.65 3.32 17.17
C ASN A 59 -8.47 4.02 17.89
N ASP A 60 -8.18 5.27 17.53
CA ASP A 60 -7.03 6.01 18.07
C ASP A 60 -7.38 6.83 19.32
N ASP A 61 -6.34 7.38 19.94
CA ASP A 61 -6.47 8.43 20.94
C ASP A 61 -6.85 9.79 20.30
N SER A 62 -7.20 10.78 21.13
CA SER A 62 -7.55 12.13 20.68
C SER A 62 -6.43 12.87 19.94
N ASN A 63 -5.19 12.40 20.08
CA ASN A 63 -4.00 12.96 19.43
C ASN A 63 -3.64 12.22 18.14
N PHE A 64 -4.40 11.19 17.77
CA PHE A 64 -4.16 10.33 16.61
C PHE A 64 -2.74 9.75 16.57
N THR A 65 -2.17 9.44 17.74
CA THR A 65 -0.76 9.03 17.87
C THR A 65 -0.45 7.81 17.01
N ASN A 66 -1.34 6.81 17.01
CA ASN A 66 -1.12 5.56 16.26
C ASN A 66 -1.26 5.77 14.76
N THR A 67 -2.20 6.61 14.34
CA THR A 67 -2.43 6.94 12.94
C THR A 67 -1.26 7.73 12.37
N ILE A 68 -0.72 8.70 13.13
CA ILE A 68 0.49 9.43 12.74
C ILE A 68 1.68 8.45 12.61
N LYS A 69 1.81 7.49 13.53
CA LYS A 69 2.84 6.46 13.46
C LYS A 69 2.68 5.58 12.22
N LEU A 70 1.46 5.13 11.91
CA LEU A 70 1.14 4.36 10.72
C LEU A 70 1.50 5.12 9.44
N VAL A 71 1.09 6.39 9.32
CA VAL A 71 1.42 7.21 8.14
C VAL A 71 2.94 7.40 7.99
N LYS A 72 3.67 7.59 9.10
CA LYS A 72 5.14 7.68 9.08
C LYS A 72 5.79 6.38 8.63
N GLU A 73 5.29 5.23 9.11
CA GLU A 73 5.76 3.91 8.69
C GLU A 73 5.56 3.72 7.18
N LEU A 74 4.33 3.92 6.69
CA LEU A 74 3.99 3.81 5.28
C LEU A 74 4.85 4.74 4.42
N LYS A 75 5.04 5.99 4.85
CA LYS A 75 5.88 6.97 4.13
C LYS A 75 7.35 6.55 4.10
N SER A 76 7.85 5.95 5.17
CA SER A 76 9.24 5.46 5.23
C SER A 76 9.43 4.26 4.32
N ALA A 77 8.43 3.40 4.18
CA ALA A 77 8.44 2.28 3.24
C ALA A 77 8.41 2.71 1.77
N CYS A 78 7.93 3.91 1.45
CA CYS A 78 8.03 4.48 0.10
C CYS A 78 9.41 5.06 -0.25
N LYS A 79 10.33 5.18 0.72
CA LYS A 79 11.70 5.67 0.47
C LYS A 79 12.59 4.45 0.23
N ASN A 80 13.06 4.31 -1.01
CA ASN A 80 14.16 3.40 -1.34
C ASN A 80 15.50 4.01 -0.89
#